data_AF-A0A7C5ACY9-F1
#
_entry.id   AF-A0A7C5ACY9-F1
#
_cell.length_a   1.000
_cell.length_b   1.000
_cell.length_c   1.000
_cell.angle_alpha   90.00
_cell.angle_beta   90.00
_cell.angle_gamma   90.00
#
_symmetry.space_group_name_H-M   'P 1'
#
loop_
_entity.id
_entity.type
_entity.pdbx_description
1 polymer ?
#
loop_
_entity_poly.entity_id
_entity_poly.type
_entity_poly.pdbx_seq_one_letter_code
_entity_poly.pdbx_strand_id
1 'polypeptide(L)'
;MPRKGGRFVLSWAYHPRPLPFAVPASVIEMAALRGMDVTVLRPDGFGLPDPIMDRARAAAAKSGGRVTETDRREDALEGAHVLYAKSWQAPSAYGDAERETRLRERHRDWCVGESWFEAAHPAARFMHCLPVRRNVVVEDAVLDGPRSAVVRQAGNRLHVQKAVLSHLLGAAIPSTDPSHQHCEESE
;
A
#
# COMPACT_ATOMS: atom_id res chain seq x y z
N MET A 1 11.19 -6.45 -2.79
CA MET A 1 10.20 -5.43 -3.22
C MET A 1 10.80 -4.71 -4.41
N PRO A 2 10.00 -4.38 -5.44
CA PRO A 2 10.55 -3.81 -6.65
C PRO A 2 10.98 -2.37 -6.36
N ARG A 3 12.16 -2.01 -6.87
CA ARG A 3 12.78 -0.68 -6.74
C ARG A 3 12.10 0.30 -7.71
N LYS A 4 12.78 1.40 -8.06
CA LYS A 4 12.35 2.36 -9.08
C LYS A 4 11.81 1.63 -10.33
N GLY A 5 10.65 2.05 -10.85
CA GLY A 5 9.95 1.41 -11.96
C GLY A 5 9.11 0.17 -11.59
N GLY A 6 9.05 -0.19 -10.31
CA GLY A 6 8.14 -1.23 -9.83
C GLY A 6 6.68 -0.83 -9.93
N ARG A 7 5.81 -1.71 -10.45
CA ARG A 7 4.35 -1.48 -10.46
C ARG A 7 3.71 -1.83 -9.11
N PHE A 8 3.10 -0.85 -8.46
CA PHE A 8 2.41 -0.96 -7.17
C PHE A 8 0.94 -0.60 -7.34
N VAL A 9 0.04 -1.52 -6.99
CA VAL A 9 -1.40 -1.30 -7.07
C VAL A 9 -1.95 -1.17 -5.66
N LEU A 10 -2.55 -0.03 -5.35
CA LEU A 10 -3.47 0.09 -4.22
C LEU A 10 -4.87 -0.21 -4.75
N SER A 11 -5.48 -1.31 -4.32
CA SER A 11 -6.87 -1.62 -4.65
C SER A 11 -7.79 -1.29 -3.48
N TRP A 12 -8.93 -0.67 -3.81
CA TRP A 12 -10.09 -0.73 -2.94
C TRP A 12 -10.50 -2.19 -2.76
N ALA A 13 -11.04 -2.52 -1.60
CA ALA A 13 -11.64 -3.83 -1.35
C ALA A 13 -12.86 -3.63 -0.46
N TYR A 14 -13.84 -4.52 -0.56
CA TYR A 14 -15.06 -4.39 0.19
C TYR A 14 -14.82 -4.57 1.71
N HIS A 15 -15.59 -3.83 2.50
CA HIS A 15 -15.70 -3.98 3.95
C HIS A 15 -17.10 -3.51 4.36
N PRO A 16 -17.78 -4.11 5.34
CA PRO A 16 -19.15 -3.70 5.71
C PRO A 16 -19.26 -2.32 6.39
N ARG A 17 -18.15 -1.60 6.55
CA ARG A 17 -18.12 -0.27 7.17
C ARG A 17 -17.23 0.69 6.38
N PRO A 18 -17.56 1.99 6.34
CA PRO A 18 -16.66 3.04 5.88
C PRO A 18 -15.40 3.06 6.74
N LEU A 19 -14.24 3.12 6.10
CA LEU A 19 -12.95 3.18 6.80
C LEU A 19 -12.17 4.47 6.42
N PRO A 20 -11.27 4.95 7.31
CA PRO A 20 -10.51 6.17 7.06
C PRO A 20 -9.53 6.07 5.89
N PHE A 21 -9.15 7.24 5.36
CA PHE A 21 -8.16 7.38 4.28
C PHE A 21 -6.69 7.29 4.73
N ALA A 22 -6.40 7.08 6.02
CA ALA A 22 -5.03 7.12 6.54
C ALA A 22 -4.10 6.10 5.86
N VAL A 23 -4.50 4.82 5.81
CA VAL A 23 -3.71 3.77 5.15
C VAL A 23 -3.55 4.01 3.65
N PRO A 24 -4.62 4.22 2.85
CA PRO A 24 -4.45 4.45 1.42
C PRO A 24 -3.57 5.67 1.13
N ALA A 25 -3.72 6.77 1.88
CA ALA A 25 -2.86 7.95 1.71
C ALA A 25 -1.37 7.62 1.98
N SER A 26 -1.08 6.94 3.10
CA SER A 26 0.31 6.62 3.46
C SER A 26 0.97 5.66 2.48
N VAL A 27 0.27 4.64 1.99
CA VAL A 27 0.90 3.62 1.13
C VAL A 27 1.18 4.12 -0.28
N ILE A 28 0.30 4.95 -0.86
CA ILE A 28 0.56 5.52 -2.18
C ILE A 28 1.69 6.55 -2.14
N GLU A 29 1.77 7.35 -1.08
CA GLU A 29 2.84 8.32 -0.90
C GLU A 29 4.18 7.61 -0.68
N MET A 30 4.22 6.57 0.16
CA MET A 30 5.41 5.74 0.36
C MET A 30 5.88 5.08 -0.95
N ALA A 31 4.97 4.49 -1.71
CA ALA A 31 5.31 3.85 -2.98
C ALA A 31 5.82 4.88 -4.01
N ALA A 32 5.16 6.04 -4.10
CA ALA A 32 5.59 7.14 -4.95
C ALA A 32 6.98 7.69 -4.57
N LEU A 33 7.26 7.90 -3.27
CA LEU A 33 8.57 8.32 -2.76
C LEU A 33 9.68 7.34 -3.14
N ARG A 34 9.35 6.05 -3.32
CA ARG A 34 10.28 5.02 -3.77
C ARG A 34 10.47 4.96 -5.30
N GLY A 35 9.86 5.88 -6.04
CA GLY A 35 9.94 5.94 -7.51
C GLY A 35 9.19 4.80 -8.19
N MET A 36 8.15 4.27 -7.56
CA MET A 36 7.30 3.23 -8.13
C MET A 36 6.23 3.82 -9.06
N ASP A 37 5.74 2.99 -9.97
CA ASP A 37 4.54 3.27 -10.75
C ASP A 37 3.32 2.81 -9.95
N VAL A 38 2.65 3.78 -9.33
CA VAL A 38 1.52 3.58 -8.44
C VAL A 38 0.22 3.68 -9.24
N THR A 39 -0.65 2.70 -9.09
CA THR A 39 -2.02 2.74 -9.62
C THR A 39 -3.02 2.55 -8.48
N VAL A 40 -3.96 3.47 -8.36
CA VAL A 40 -5.11 3.35 -7.48
C VAL A 40 -6.24 2.69 -8.27
N LEU A 41 -6.59 1.46 -7.89
CA LEU A 41 -7.68 0.69 -8.47
C LEU A 41 -8.91 0.79 -7.56
N ARG A 42 -10.01 1.36 -8.05
CA ARG A 42 -11.21 1.58 -7.23
C ARG A 42 -12.50 1.59 -8.06
N PRO A 43 -13.66 1.21 -7.50
CA PRO A 43 -14.94 1.40 -8.17
C PRO A 43 -15.31 2.89 -8.25
N ASP A 44 -16.24 3.24 -9.14
CA ASP A 44 -16.75 4.61 -9.22
C ASP A 44 -17.33 5.11 -7.87
N GLY A 45 -17.12 6.38 -7.58
CA GLY A 45 -17.49 7.01 -6.30
C GLY A 45 -16.54 6.75 -5.12
N PHE A 46 -15.52 5.89 -5.27
CA PHE A 46 -14.52 5.59 -4.23
C PHE A 46 -13.14 6.17 -4.54
N GLY A 47 -13.06 7.27 -5.30
CA GLY A 47 -11.81 7.97 -5.54
C GLY A 47 -11.16 8.48 -4.24
N LEU A 48 -9.84 8.61 -4.23
CA LEU A 48 -9.16 9.26 -3.10
C LEU A 48 -9.27 10.78 -3.23
N PRO A 49 -9.45 11.53 -2.13
CA PRO A 49 -9.49 12.99 -2.17
C PRO A 49 -8.26 13.62 -2.85
N ASP A 50 -8.45 14.72 -3.59
CA ASP A 50 -7.39 15.40 -4.35
C ASP A 50 -6.12 15.70 -3.53
N PRO A 51 -6.20 16.20 -2.28
CA PRO A 51 -4.99 16.46 -1.49
C PRO A 51 -4.12 15.20 -1.24
N ILE A 52 -4.73 14.01 -1.21
CA ILE A 52 -4.02 12.74 -1.06
C ILE A 52 -3.34 12.36 -2.39
N MET A 53 -4.08 12.45 -3.50
CA MET A 53 -3.56 12.15 -4.84
C MET A 53 -2.45 13.11 -5.25
N ASP A 54 -2.59 14.40 -4.94
CA ASP A 54 -1.61 15.43 -5.29
C ASP A 54 -0.31 15.29 -4.51
N ARG A 55 -0.37 14.93 -3.22
CA ARG A 55 0.82 14.56 -2.44
C ARG A 55 1.55 13.38 -3.05
N ALA A 56 0.83 12.33 -3.44
CA ALA A 56 1.42 11.16 -4.07
C ALA A 56 2.06 11.51 -5.43
N ARG A 57 1.38 12.31 -6.26
CA ARG A 57 1.90 12.79 -7.55
C ARG A 57 3.15 13.65 -7.37
N ALA A 58 3.16 14.56 -6.39
CA ALA A 58 4.32 15.38 -6.08
C ALA A 58 5.51 14.54 -5.60
N ALA A 59 5.28 13.51 -4.79
CA ALA A 59 6.30 12.54 -4.39
C ALA A 59 6.85 11.77 -5.60
N ALA A 60 5.98 11.29 -6.48
CA ALA A 60 6.36 10.56 -7.69
C ALA A 60 7.21 11.42 -8.65
N ALA A 61 6.84 12.69 -8.84
CA ALA A 61 7.59 13.64 -9.66
C ALA A 61 9.04 13.82 -9.18
N LYS A 62 9.26 13.82 -7.85
CA LYS A 62 10.60 13.93 -7.26
C LYS A 62 11.42 12.65 -7.37
N SER A 63 10.76 11.49 -7.31
CA SER A 63 11.42 10.17 -7.26
C SER A 63 11.51 9.47 -8.62
N GLY A 64 10.92 10.05 -9.68
CA GLY A 64 10.89 9.48 -11.03
C GLY A 64 9.95 8.28 -11.18
N GLY A 65 8.83 8.29 -10.45
CA GLY A 65 7.73 7.32 -10.61
C GLY A 65 6.49 7.98 -11.21
N ARG A 66 5.35 7.30 -11.14
CA ARG A 66 4.05 7.80 -11.64
C ARG A 66 2.93 7.45 -10.67
N VAL A 67 1.86 8.26 -10.64
CA VAL A 67 0.62 7.92 -9.95
C VAL A 67 -0.56 8.04 -10.91
N THR A 68 -1.32 6.96 -11.04
CA THR A 68 -2.55 6.89 -11.84
C THR A 68 -3.72 6.36 -11.02
N GLU A 69 -4.93 6.51 -11.55
CA GLU A 69 -6.16 5.94 -11.00
C GLU A 69 -6.98 5.31 -12.13
N THR A 70 -7.65 4.19 -11.86
CA THR A 70 -8.53 3.48 -12.81
C THR A 70 -9.58 2.65 -12.05
N ASP A 71 -10.67 2.29 -12.73
CA ASP A 71 -11.66 1.31 -12.29
C ASP A 71 -11.53 -0.05 -13.00
N ARG A 72 -10.64 -0.14 -13.99
CA ARG A 72 -10.38 -1.36 -14.76
C ARG A 72 -9.33 -2.22 -14.08
N ARG A 73 -9.75 -3.39 -13.59
CA ARG A 73 -8.91 -4.31 -12.81
C ARG A 73 -7.77 -4.89 -13.64
N GLU A 74 -8.04 -5.26 -14.88
CA GLU A 74 -7.08 -5.87 -15.79
C GLU A 74 -5.91 -4.90 -16.06
N ASP A 75 -6.23 -3.68 -16.46
CA ASP A 75 -5.25 -2.63 -16.77
C ASP A 75 -4.37 -2.27 -15.54
N ALA A 76 -4.98 -2.27 -14.35
CA ALA A 76 -4.25 -1.98 -13.11
C ALA A 76 -3.31 -3.13 -12.72
N LEU A 77 -3.76 -4.37 -12.87
CA LEU A 77 -3.04 -5.55 -12.39
C LEU A 77 -2.02 -6.10 -13.39
N GLU A 78 -2.09 -5.72 -14.67
CA GLU A 78 -1.13 -6.14 -15.67
C GLU A 78 0.32 -5.87 -15.23
N GLY A 79 1.13 -6.93 -15.11
CA GLY A 79 2.52 -6.83 -14.66
C GLY A 79 2.70 -6.20 -13.26
N ALA A 80 1.64 -6.10 -12.45
CA ALA A 80 1.71 -5.56 -11.11
C ALA A 80 2.63 -6.43 -10.25
N HIS A 81 3.55 -5.80 -9.52
CA HIS A 81 4.45 -6.53 -8.64
C HIS A 81 3.95 -6.58 -7.19
N VAL A 82 3.12 -5.62 -6.81
CA VAL A 82 2.49 -5.54 -5.49
C VAL A 82 1.04 -5.18 -5.68
N LEU A 83 0.15 -5.96 -5.06
CA LEU A 83 -1.24 -5.61 -4.84
C LEU A 83 -1.45 -5.39 -3.35
N TYR A 84 -1.72 -4.14 -2.98
CA TYR A 84 -2.09 -3.75 -1.63
C TYR A 84 -3.59 -3.51 -1.57
N ALA A 85 -4.32 -4.34 -0.82
CA ALA A 85 -5.76 -4.16 -0.66
C ALA A 85 -6.09 -3.31 0.56
N LYS A 86 -7.07 -2.42 0.45
CA LYS A 86 -7.60 -1.68 1.59
C LYS A 86 -9.01 -1.14 1.28
N SER A 87 -9.96 -1.28 2.21
CA SER A 87 -11.21 -0.50 2.14
C SER A 87 -11.01 0.93 2.65
N TRP A 88 -11.69 1.89 2.03
CA TRP A 88 -11.92 3.24 2.53
C TRP A 88 -13.34 3.70 2.17
N GLN A 89 -13.79 4.80 2.77
CA GLN A 89 -15.12 5.39 2.56
C GLN A 89 -15.23 6.18 1.25
N ALA A 90 -16.43 6.29 0.69
CA ALA A 90 -16.70 7.21 -0.42
C ALA A 90 -16.60 8.68 0.05
N PRO A 91 -15.75 9.55 -0.56
CA PRO A 91 -15.62 10.94 -0.12
C PRO A 91 -16.94 11.72 -0.20
N SER A 92 -17.78 11.44 -1.19
CA SER A 92 -19.06 12.12 -1.42
C SER A 92 -20.14 11.80 -0.38
N ALA A 93 -19.90 10.81 0.48
CA ALA A 93 -20.79 10.39 1.56
C ALA A 93 -20.16 10.58 2.95
N TYR A 94 -19.13 11.43 3.07
CA TYR A 94 -18.49 11.71 4.37
C TYR A 94 -19.52 12.25 5.37
N GLY A 95 -19.60 11.63 6.54
CA GLY A 95 -20.58 11.98 7.59
C GLY A 95 -21.99 11.42 7.38
N ASP A 96 -22.27 10.77 6.26
CA ASP A 96 -23.55 10.12 5.95
C ASP A 96 -23.36 8.60 5.81
N ALA A 97 -23.47 7.91 6.95
CA ALA A 97 -23.20 6.48 7.03
C ALA A 97 -24.19 5.63 6.22
N GLU A 98 -25.45 6.05 6.12
CA GLU A 98 -26.46 5.31 5.37
C GLU A 98 -26.22 5.40 3.86
N ARG A 99 -25.92 6.60 3.36
CA ARG A 99 -25.54 6.80 1.97
C ARG A 99 -24.28 6.03 1.63
N GLU A 100 -23.25 6.08 2.48
CA GLU A 100 -22.02 5.33 2.27
C GLU A 100 -22.26 3.82 2.19
N THR A 101 -23.09 3.30 3.10
CA THR A 101 -23.47 1.88 3.13
C THR A 101 -24.11 1.47 1.81
N ARG A 102 -25.13 2.22 1.34
CA ARG A 102 -25.80 1.96 0.05
C ARG A 102 -24.84 2.01 -1.15
N LEU A 103 -23.81 2.88 -1.10
CA LEU A 103 -22.79 2.94 -2.15
C LEU A 103 -21.92 1.69 -2.17
N ARG A 104 -21.37 1.28 -1.01
CA ARG A 104 -20.40 0.18 -0.96
C ARG A 104 -21.01 -1.20 -1.14
N GLU A 105 -22.28 -1.39 -0.77
CA GLU A 105 -22.94 -2.70 -0.85
C GLU A 105 -23.06 -3.23 -2.28
N ARG A 106 -22.98 -2.36 -3.28
CA ARG A 106 -22.96 -2.73 -4.70
C ARG A 106 -21.63 -3.35 -5.16
N HIS A 107 -20.59 -3.27 -4.34
CA HIS A 107 -19.22 -3.66 -4.70
C HIS A 107 -18.71 -4.82 -3.83
N ARG A 108 -19.61 -5.71 -3.39
CA ARG A 108 -19.27 -6.89 -2.56
C ARG A 108 -18.35 -7.88 -3.29
N ASP A 109 -18.34 -7.84 -4.63
CA ASP A 109 -17.46 -8.61 -5.52
C ASP A 109 -15.99 -8.12 -5.50
N TRP A 110 -15.71 -6.98 -4.87
CA TRP A 110 -14.34 -6.49 -4.64
C TRP A 110 -13.68 -7.19 -3.45
N CYS A 111 -13.65 -8.51 -3.52
CA CYS A 111 -12.86 -9.39 -2.66
C CYS A 111 -11.67 -9.89 -3.49
N VAL A 112 -10.45 -9.65 -3.00
CA VAL A 112 -9.25 -10.06 -3.73
C VAL A 112 -9.13 -11.59 -3.71
N GLY A 113 -9.13 -12.20 -4.89
CA GLY A 113 -8.94 -13.64 -5.07
C GLY A 113 -7.72 -13.97 -5.93
N GLU A 114 -7.37 -15.24 -6.06
CA GLU A 114 -6.21 -15.67 -6.86
C GLU A 114 -6.34 -15.28 -8.35
N SER A 115 -7.56 -15.27 -8.89
CA SER A 115 -7.83 -14.87 -10.28
C SER A 115 -7.41 -13.43 -10.60
N TRP A 116 -7.33 -12.55 -9.60
CA TRP A 116 -6.85 -11.18 -9.79
C TRP A 116 -5.37 -11.15 -10.18
N PHE A 117 -4.60 -12.19 -9.86
CA PHE A 117 -3.17 -12.25 -10.14
C PHE A 117 -2.83 -12.86 -11.49
N GLU A 118 -3.82 -13.24 -12.31
CA GLU A 118 -3.59 -13.87 -13.62
C GLU A 118 -2.79 -12.97 -14.56
N ALA A 119 -3.10 -11.67 -14.61
CA ALA A 119 -2.37 -10.67 -15.40
C ALA A 119 -1.17 -10.06 -14.64
N ALA A 120 -1.04 -10.35 -13.34
CA ALA A 120 0.01 -9.78 -12.51
C ALA A 120 1.38 -10.41 -12.79
N HIS A 121 2.44 -9.77 -12.30
CA HIS A 121 3.78 -10.33 -12.41
C HIS A 121 3.82 -11.72 -11.71
N PRO A 122 4.51 -12.75 -12.24
CA PRO A 122 4.53 -14.09 -11.64
C PRO A 122 4.96 -14.10 -10.17
N ALA A 123 5.89 -13.22 -9.80
CA ALA A 123 6.36 -13.00 -8.43
C ALA A 123 5.59 -11.92 -7.64
N ALA A 124 4.39 -11.53 -8.08
CA ALA A 124 3.57 -10.51 -7.42
C ALA A 124 3.28 -10.87 -5.97
N ARG A 125 3.26 -9.85 -5.11
CA ARG A 125 3.00 -9.99 -3.67
C ARG A 125 1.70 -9.33 -3.28
N PHE A 126 0.94 -10.02 -2.44
CA PHE A 126 -0.24 -9.47 -1.78
C PHE A 126 0.12 -8.84 -0.44
N MET A 127 -0.46 -7.67 -0.14
CA MET A 127 -0.22 -6.91 1.08
C MET A 127 -1.52 -6.33 1.65
N HIS A 128 -1.57 -6.20 2.98
CA HIS A 128 -2.68 -5.60 3.72
C HIS A 128 -2.19 -5.16 5.11
N CYS A 129 -2.74 -4.08 5.70
CA CYS A 129 -2.26 -3.51 6.97
C CYS A 129 -2.60 -4.32 8.24
N LEU A 130 -3.59 -5.20 8.14
CA LEU A 130 -4.33 -5.81 9.26
C LEU A 130 -5.10 -4.80 10.15
N PRO A 131 -6.11 -5.24 10.90
CA PRO A 131 -6.80 -6.52 10.79
C PRO A 131 -7.52 -6.65 9.44
N VAL A 132 -7.66 -7.87 8.93
CA VAL A 132 -8.34 -8.15 7.65
C VAL A 132 -9.53 -9.09 7.87
N ARG A 133 -10.64 -8.83 7.18
CA ARG A 133 -11.78 -9.75 7.14
C ARG A 133 -11.59 -10.73 5.99
N ARG A 134 -11.26 -11.98 6.33
CA ARG A 134 -11.18 -13.11 5.40
C ARG A 134 -12.50 -13.29 4.65
N ASN A 135 -12.41 -13.61 3.36
CA ASN A 135 -13.52 -13.82 2.43
C ASN A 135 -14.47 -12.61 2.32
N VAL A 136 -13.98 -11.42 2.66
CA VAL A 136 -14.68 -10.13 2.52
C VAL A 136 -13.77 -9.12 1.83
N VAL A 137 -12.54 -8.98 2.32
CA VAL A 137 -11.50 -8.13 1.71
C VAL A 137 -10.63 -8.94 0.74
N VAL A 138 -10.32 -10.17 1.14
CA VAL A 138 -9.42 -11.09 0.46
C VAL A 138 -9.81 -12.52 0.81
N GLU A 139 -9.73 -13.42 -0.17
CA GLU A 139 -9.93 -14.86 0.00
C GLU A 139 -8.83 -15.50 0.87
N ASP A 140 -9.19 -16.56 1.59
CA ASP A 140 -8.23 -17.32 2.40
C ASP A 140 -7.02 -17.82 1.60
N ALA A 141 -7.27 -18.30 0.37
CA ALA A 141 -6.23 -18.82 -0.51
C ALA A 141 -5.11 -17.80 -0.79
N VAL A 142 -5.46 -16.52 -0.98
CA VAL A 142 -4.48 -15.44 -1.21
C VAL A 142 -3.76 -15.08 0.09
N LEU A 143 -4.50 -15.02 1.21
CA LEU A 143 -3.96 -14.56 2.48
C LEU A 143 -2.98 -15.57 3.11
N ASP A 144 -3.25 -16.86 2.95
CA ASP A 144 -2.40 -17.97 3.42
C ASP A 144 -1.46 -18.50 2.32
N GLY A 145 -1.66 -18.06 1.08
CA GLY A 145 -0.89 -18.47 -0.07
C GLY A 145 0.52 -17.88 -0.16
N PRO A 146 1.34 -18.38 -1.10
CA PRO A 146 2.75 -18.02 -1.21
C PRO A 146 3.00 -16.56 -1.61
N ARG A 147 1.99 -15.86 -2.16
CA ARG A 147 2.07 -14.45 -2.52
C ARG A 147 1.92 -13.52 -1.31
N SER A 148 1.31 -13.99 -0.23
CA SER A 148 1.04 -13.19 0.96
C SER A 148 2.32 -12.70 1.61
N ALA A 149 2.43 -11.38 1.77
CA ALA A 149 3.49 -10.76 2.56
C ALA A 149 2.95 -10.15 3.87
N VAL A 150 1.69 -10.42 4.23
CA VAL A 150 0.96 -9.73 5.30
C VAL A 150 1.60 -9.92 6.68
N VAL A 151 1.94 -11.15 7.05
CA VAL A 151 2.56 -11.44 8.36
C VAL A 151 3.95 -10.83 8.46
N ARG A 152 4.77 -10.96 7.40
CA ARG A 152 6.10 -10.34 7.35
C ARG A 152 6.02 -8.82 7.41
N GLN A 153 5.06 -8.20 6.70
CA GLN A 153 4.78 -6.77 6.78
C GLN A 153 4.42 -6.35 8.20
N ALA A 154 3.57 -7.13 8.90
CA ALA A 154 3.21 -6.85 10.28
C ALA A 154 4.42 -6.93 11.21
N GLY A 155 5.26 -7.95 11.08
CA GLY A 155 6.50 -8.09 11.86
C GLY A 155 7.45 -6.90 11.68
N ASN A 156 7.55 -6.35 10.47
CA ASN A 156 8.40 -5.19 10.17
C ASN A 156 7.97 -3.92 10.93
N ARG A 157 6.73 -3.83 11.44
CA ARG A 157 6.29 -2.67 12.26
C ARG A 157 7.15 -2.48 13.50
N LEU A 158 7.55 -3.58 14.16
CA LEU A 158 8.42 -3.54 15.34
C LEU A 158 9.75 -2.86 15.01
N HIS A 159 10.40 -3.31 13.94
CA HIS A 159 11.71 -2.81 13.54
C HIS A 159 11.65 -1.33 13.12
N VAL A 160 10.63 -0.95 12.34
CA VAL A 160 10.45 0.45 11.91
C VAL A 160 10.18 1.37 13.10
N GLN A 161 9.33 0.96 14.04
CA GLN A 161 9.03 1.77 15.23
C GLN A 161 10.25 1.94 16.14
N LYS A 162 11.07 0.89 16.32
CA LYS A 162 12.37 1.00 17.01
C LYS A 162 13.30 2.00 16.34
N ALA A 163 13.41 1.95 15.01
CA ALA A 163 14.27 2.85 14.25
C ALA A 163 13.82 4.31 14.39
N VAL A 164 12.51 4.57 14.30
CA VAL A 164 11.94 5.92 14.49
C VAL A 164 12.22 6.45 15.90
N LEU A 165 11.98 5.64 16.94
CA LEU A 165 12.25 6.03 18.32
C LEU A 165 13.74 6.30 18.56
N SER A 166 14.62 5.42 18.06
CA SER A 166 16.07 5.59 18.14
C SER A 166 16.52 6.90 17.50
N HIS A 167 15.99 7.22 16.32
CA HIS A 167 16.31 8.46 15.60
C HIS A 167 15.84 9.70 16.37
N LEU A 168 14.62 9.70 16.90
CA LEU A 168 14.05 10.83 17.65
C LEU A 168 14.74 11.07 19.00
N LEU A 169 15.22 10.01 19.65
CA LEU A 169 15.93 10.10 20.93
C LEU A 169 17.43 10.40 20.79
N GLY A 170 17.93 10.61 19.57
CA GLY A 170 19.33 10.94 19.31
C GLY A 170 20.31 9.77 19.53
N ALA A 171 19.82 8.53 19.60
CA ALA A 171 20.69 7.37 19.62
C ALA A 171 21.38 7.27 18.26
N ALA A 172 22.71 7.37 18.26
CA ALA A 172 23.53 7.23 17.05
C ALA A 172 23.17 5.92 16.35
N ILE A 173 22.63 6.01 15.13
CA ILE A 173 22.54 4.86 14.24
C ILE A 173 24.00 4.56 13.88
N PRO A 174 24.59 3.42 14.29
CA PRO A 174 25.97 3.14 13.98
C PRO A 174 26.16 3.24 12.46
N SER A 175 27.06 4.13 12.04
CA SER A 175 27.38 4.29 10.63
C SER A 175 27.92 2.97 10.12
N THR A 176 27.37 2.47 9.01
CA THR A 176 27.97 1.34 8.28
C THR A 176 29.07 1.83 7.34
N ASP A 177 29.71 2.94 7.68
CA ASP A 177 30.79 3.53 6.88
C ASP A 177 32.11 2.87 7.29
N PRO A 178 32.74 2.04 6.43
CA PRO A 178 34.00 1.37 6.76
C PRO A 178 35.19 2.32 6.83
N SER A 179 35.03 3.61 6.50
CA SER A 179 36.14 4.57 6.43
C SER A 179 36.65 5.11 7.77
N HIS A 180 36.02 4.77 8.90
CA HIS A 180 36.39 5.27 10.23
C HIS A 180 37.14 4.28 11.14
N GLN A 181 37.65 3.17 10.61
CA GLN A 181 38.64 2.34 11.30
C GLN A 181 40.04 2.65 10.80
N HIS A 182 40.66 3.74 11.26
CA HIS A 182 42.12 3.91 11.37
C HIS A 182 42.40 5.25 12.04
N CYS A 183 42.55 5.24 13.37
CA CYS A 183 43.41 6.16 14.12
C CYS A 183 43.29 5.84 15.62
N GLU A 184 43.87 4.72 16.04
CA GLU A 184 44.38 4.58 17.40
C GLU A 184 45.77 3.93 17.33
N GLU A 185 46.64 4.38 18.24
CA GLU A 185 47.96 3.85 18.63
C GLU A 185 49.20 4.33 17.86
N SER A 186 49.73 5.46 18.33
CA SER A 186 51.18 5.67 18.44
C SER A 186 51.47 6.54 19.67
N GLU A 187 51.75 5.87 20.80
CA GLU A 187 52.66 6.34 21.85
C GLU A 187 53.94 5.52 21.78
#